data_AF-A0A7V5RQ44-F1
#
_entry.id   AF-A0A7V5RQ44-F1
#
_cell.length_a   1.000
_cell.length_b   1.000
_cell.length_c   1.000
_cell.angle_alpha   90.00
_cell.angle_beta   90.00
_cell.angle_gamma   90.00
#
_symmetry.space_group_name_H-M   'P 1'
#
loop_
_entity.id
_entity.type
_entity.pdbx_description
1 polymer ?
#
loop_
_entity_poly.entity_id
_entity_poly.type
_entity_poly.pdbx_seq_one_letter_code
_entity_poly.pdbx_strand_id
1 'polypeptide(L)'
;LQADPTIQYIKEGPPGRLLFKDLEIKSPYNTYIHYGLPPGPINNPGKKSVLASLFPEKTNYIYMVAVGDGSHTFTTRLKDHLRAKAQFDRVRRKVKRNQRNKQNK
;
A
#
# COMPACT_ATOMS: atom_id res chain seq x y z
N LEU A 1 -0.81 -3.02 10.82
CA LEU A 1 -0.38 -1.96 9.88
C LEU A 1 -0.45 -2.46 8.45
N GLN A 2 0.17 -3.60 8.12
CA GLN A 2 0.08 -4.22 6.78
C GLN A 2 0.47 -3.26 5.65
N ALA A 3 1.67 -2.67 5.76
CA ALA A 3 2.16 -1.68 4.82
C ALA A 3 3.24 -2.25 3.89
N ASP A 4 2.94 -2.33 2.60
CA ASP A 4 3.87 -2.78 1.54
C ASP A 4 5.27 -2.13 1.60
N PRO A 5 5.42 -0.81 1.90
CA PRO A 5 6.75 -0.21 2.02
C PRO A 5 7.66 -0.89 3.04
N THR A 6 7.13 -1.50 4.11
CA THR A 6 7.96 -2.20 5.08
C THR A 6 8.53 -3.51 4.52
N ILE A 7 7.79 -4.16 3.61
CA ILE A 7 8.28 -5.33 2.87
C ILE A 7 9.32 -4.91 1.83
N GLN A 8 9.07 -3.81 1.13
CA GLN A 8 10.01 -3.28 0.16
C GLN A 8 11.35 -2.87 0.81
N TYR A 9 11.33 -2.40 2.06
CA TYR A 9 12.54 -2.11 2.84
C TYR A 9 13.38 -3.36 3.16
N ILE A 10 12.72 -4.50 3.37
CA ILE A 10 13.39 -5.77 3.65
C ILE A 10 14.03 -6.36 2.38
N LYS A 11 13.39 -6.13 1.22
CA LYS A 11 13.85 -6.70 -0.06
C LYS A 11 15.07 -5.96 -0.60
N GLU A 12 16.02 -6.73 -1.12
CA GLU A 12 17.16 -6.19 -1.86
C GLU A 12 16.74 -5.72 -3.26
N GLY A 13 17.41 -4.67 -3.75
CA GLY A 13 17.22 -4.12 -5.09
C GLY A 13 16.19 -2.99 -5.18
N PRO A 14 15.95 -2.48 -6.39
CA PRO A 14 15.06 -1.34 -6.59
C PRO A 14 13.60 -1.67 -6.23
N PRO A 15 12.80 -0.66 -5.85
CA PRO A 15 11.37 -0.84 -5.60
C PRO A 15 10.66 -1.52 -6.76
N GLY A 16 9.89 -2.55 -6.46
CA GLY A 16 9.28 -3.40 -7.47
C GLY A 16 7.93 -3.95 -7.04
N ARG A 17 7.35 -4.77 -7.92
CA ARG A 17 6.09 -5.44 -7.61
C ARG A 17 6.31 -6.49 -6.53
N LEU A 18 5.56 -6.37 -5.42
CA LEU A 18 5.49 -7.39 -4.39
C LEU A 18 4.60 -8.56 -4.81
N LEU A 19 5.02 -9.77 -4.43
CA LEU A 19 4.33 -11.03 -4.61
C LEU A 19 3.84 -11.55 -3.25
N PHE A 20 2.86 -12.46 -3.25
CA PHE A 20 2.34 -13.03 -2.00
C PHE A 20 3.42 -13.68 -1.14
N LYS A 21 4.38 -14.39 -1.76
CA LYS A 21 5.54 -14.97 -1.07
C LYS A 21 6.41 -13.94 -0.34
N ASP A 22 6.42 -12.69 -0.81
CA ASP A 22 7.21 -11.63 -0.17
C ASP A 22 6.58 -11.18 1.16
N LEU A 23 5.26 -11.36 1.33
CA LEU A 23 4.55 -10.99 2.55
C LEU A 23 4.84 -11.94 3.71
N GLU A 24 5.46 -13.09 3.43
CA GLU A 24 5.79 -14.14 4.39
C GLU A 24 7.25 -14.05 4.89
N ILE A 25 8.03 -13.07 4.40
CA ILE A 25 9.43 -12.89 4.81
C ILE A 25 9.51 -12.66 6.32
N LYS A 26 10.28 -13.50 7.02
CA LYS A 26 10.51 -13.38 8.46
C LYS A 26 11.49 -12.24 8.73
N SER A 27 10.99 -11.13 9.25
CA SER A 27 11.78 -9.96 9.64
C SER A 27 10.98 -9.15 10.66
N PRO A 28 11.62 -8.53 11.67
CA PRO A 28 10.93 -7.67 12.62
C PRO A 28 10.31 -6.42 11.95
N TYR A 29 10.71 -6.09 10.71
CA TYR A 29 10.11 -5.03 9.91
C TYR A 29 8.83 -5.48 9.16
N ASN A 30 8.48 -6.76 9.17
CA ASN A 30 7.31 -7.25 8.43
C ASN A 30 6.01 -6.96 9.20
N THR A 31 5.31 -5.91 8.79
CA THR A 31 4.05 -5.46 9.40
C THR A 31 2.80 -6.23 8.97
N TYR A 32 2.96 -7.27 8.14
CA TYR A 32 1.95 -8.29 7.90
C TYR A 32 1.98 -9.41 8.95
N ILE A 33 3.16 -9.68 9.54
CA ILE A 33 3.36 -10.72 10.55
C ILE A 33 3.32 -10.13 11.97
N HIS A 34 3.96 -8.98 12.17
CA HIS A 34 4.07 -8.33 13.48
C HIS A 34 3.10 -7.15 13.61
N TYR A 35 2.42 -7.09 14.76
CA TYR A 35 1.55 -5.97 15.11
C TYR A 35 2.38 -4.76 15.56
N GLY A 36 1.84 -3.55 15.36
CA GLY A 36 2.49 -2.30 15.75
C GLY A 36 3.43 -1.72 14.70
N LEU A 37 4.36 -0.88 15.17
CA LEU A 37 5.40 -0.25 14.35
C LEU A 37 6.62 -1.19 14.23
N PRO A 38 7.38 -1.12 13.12
CA PRO A 38 8.68 -1.78 13.03
C PRO A 38 9.68 -1.19 14.05
N PRO A 39 10.82 -1.87 14.31
CA PRO A 39 11.82 -1.41 15.28
C PRO A 39 12.45 -0.04 14.98
N GLY A 40 12.40 0.40 13.72
CA GLY A 40 12.98 1.67 13.28
C GLY A 40 12.32 2.19 11.99
N PRO A 41 12.69 3.41 11.57
CA PRO A 41 12.19 3.99 10.33
C PRO A 41 12.69 3.22 9.11
N ILE A 42 11.87 3.19 8.06
CA ILE A 42 12.21 2.53 6.78
C ILE A 42 12.67 3.51 5.69
N ASN A 43 12.61 4.81 5.95
CA ASN A 43 13.09 5.86 5.03
C ASN A 43 13.40 7.17 5.79
N ASN A 44 13.79 8.19 5.03
CA ASN A 44 13.93 9.57 5.51
C ASN A 44 12.65 10.37 5.19
N PRO A 45 11.77 10.62 6.17
CA PRO A 45 10.50 11.32 5.93
C PRO A 45 10.71 12.83 5.71
N GLY A 46 9.95 13.41 4.79
CA GLY A 46 9.90 14.86 4.62
C GLY A 46 9.10 15.56 5.72
N LYS A 47 9.23 16.88 5.81
CA LYS A 47 8.54 17.71 6.83
C LYS A 47 7.03 17.44 6.94
N LYS A 48 6.33 17.30 5.79
CA LYS A 48 4.89 17.03 5.75
C LYS A 48 4.54 15.68 6.40
N SER A 49 5.35 14.65 6.20
CA SER A 49 5.14 13.33 6.80
C SER A 49 5.32 13.35 8.31
N VAL A 50 6.35 14.06 8.80
CA VAL A 50 6.57 14.23 10.25
C VAL A 50 5.39 14.96 10.90
N LEU A 51 4.94 16.05 10.28
CA LEU A 51 3.78 16.80 10.78
C LEU A 51 2.50 15.96 10.79
N ALA A 52 2.26 15.14 9.76
CA ALA A 52 1.09 14.25 9.71
C ALA A 52 1.12 13.17 10.81
N SER A 53 2.32 12.68 11.18
CA SER A 53 2.48 11.74 12.30
C SER A 53 2.22 12.40 13.66
N LEU A 54 2.62 13.66 13.84
CA LEU A 54 2.42 14.41 15.08
C LEU A 54 0.98 14.93 15.23
N PHE A 55 0.37 15.34 14.12
CA PHE A 55 -0.94 15.98 14.06
C PHE A 55 -1.84 15.28 13.04
N PRO A 56 -2.25 14.03 13.29
CA PRO A 56 -3.14 13.32 12.37
C PRO A 56 -4.55 13.92 12.39
N GLU A 57 -5.24 13.83 11.27
CA GLU A 57 -6.66 14.15 11.21
C GLU A 57 -7.47 13.13 12.03
N LYS A 58 -8.45 13.62 12.80
CA LYS A 58 -9.32 12.76 13.62
C LYS A 58 -10.34 12.08 12.74
N THR A 59 -10.10 10.81 12.42
CA THR A 59 -11.01 9.99 11.61
C THR A 59 -11.11 8.58 12.17
N ASN A 60 -12.14 7.83 11.74
CA ASN A 60 -12.35 6.43 12.13
C ASN A 60 -11.92 5.44 11.03
N TYR A 61 -11.19 5.91 10.01
CA TYR A 61 -10.78 5.08 8.88
C TYR A 61 -9.69 4.09 9.29
N ILE A 62 -9.87 2.83 8.90
CA ILE A 62 -8.91 1.75 9.20
C ILE A 62 -8.47 0.99 7.94
N TYR A 63 -9.05 1.30 6.78
CA TYR A 63 -8.64 0.76 5.49
C TYR A 63 -8.53 1.88 4.45
N MET A 64 -7.57 1.74 3.54
CA MET A 64 -7.44 2.59 2.37
C MET A 64 -7.17 1.75 1.12
N VAL A 65 -7.62 2.22 -0.04
CA VAL A 65 -7.28 1.62 -1.34
C VAL A 65 -7.20 2.69 -2.41
N ALA A 66 -6.23 2.57 -3.32
CA ALA A 66 -6.09 3.51 -4.43
C ALA A 66 -7.31 3.49 -5.35
N VAL A 67 -7.68 4.64 -5.90
CA VAL A 67 -8.75 4.78 -6.90
C VAL A 67 -8.24 4.53 -8.31
N GLY A 68 -6.99 4.90 -8.59
CA GLY A 68 -6.33 4.75 -9.89
C GLY A 68 -6.05 6.06 -10.63
N ASP A 69 -6.47 7.19 -10.06
CA ASP A 69 -6.22 8.56 -10.54
C ASP A 69 -5.20 9.32 -9.67
N GLY A 70 -4.60 8.64 -8.69
CA GLY A 70 -3.69 9.23 -7.70
C GLY A 70 -4.32 9.45 -6.33
N SER A 71 -5.65 9.36 -6.22
CA SER A 71 -6.38 9.45 -4.95
C SER A 71 -6.60 8.08 -4.29
N HIS A 72 -7.11 8.11 -3.04
CA HIS A 72 -7.41 6.94 -2.23
C HIS A 72 -8.83 7.02 -1.65
N THR A 73 -9.52 5.88 -1.63
CA THR A 73 -10.76 5.71 -0.88
C THR A 73 -10.44 5.21 0.52
N PHE A 74 -10.97 5.89 1.55
CA PHE A 74 -10.83 5.52 2.95
C PHE A 74 -12.13 4.91 3.47
N THR A 75 -12.04 3.83 4.26
CA THR A 75 -13.22 3.12 4.78
C THR A 75 -12.99 2.62 6.21
N THR A 76 -14.09 2.43 6.95
CA THR A 76 -14.07 1.97 8.35
C THR A 76 -14.41 0.48 8.47
N ARG A 77 -15.03 -0.12 7.45
CA ARG A 77 -15.48 -1.51 7.44
C ARG A 77 -14.82 -2.29 6.32
N LEU A 78 -14.44 -3.55 6.60
CA LEU A 78 -13.82 -4.44 5.63
C LEU A 78 -14.70 -4.64 4.37
N LYS A 79 -16.02 -4.75 4.53
CA LYS A 79 -16.95 -4.93 3.41
C LYS A 79 -16.86 -3.79 2.41
N ASP A 80 -16.73 -2.55 2.89
CA ASP A 80 -16.64 -1.37 2.03
C ASP A 80 -15.27 -1.25 1.37
N HIS A 81 -14.20 -1.57 2.12
CA HIS A 81 -12.86 -1.71 1.56
C HIS A 81 -12.82 -2.72 0.41
N LEU A 82 -13.42 -3.91 0.58
CA LEU A 82 -13.45 -4.95 -0.45
C LEU A 82 -14.22 -4.51 -1.72
N ARG A 83 -15.30 -3.73 -1.56
CA ARG A 83 -16.03 -3.14 -2.70
C ARG A 83 -15.16 -2.13 -3.45
N ALA A 84 -14.51 -1.21 -2.74
CA ALA A 84 -13.61 -0.22 -3.33
C ALA A 84 -12.40 -0.90 -4.00
N LYS A 85 -11.85 -1.95 -3.39
CA LYS A 85 -10.79 -2.78 -3.96
C LYS A 85 -11.22 -3.46 -5.26
N ALA A 86 -12.45 -3.99 -5.32
CA ALA A 86 -12.97 -4.60 -6.55
C ALA A 86 -13.09 -3.58 -7.69
N GLN A 87 -13.45 -2.32 -7.37
CA GLN A 87 -13.46 -1.23 -8.35
C GLN A 87 -12.04 -0.92 -8.85
N PHE A 88 -11.08 -0.75 -7.95
CA PHE A 88 -9.67 -0.55 -8.30
C PHE A 88 -9.11 -1.68 -9.17
N ASP A 89 -9.44 -2.94 -8.85
CA ASP A 89 -9.00 -4.10 -9.63
C ASP A 89 -9.53 -4.08 -11.07
N ARG A 90 -10.74 -3.54 -11.31
CA ARG A 90 -11.28 -3.32 -12.67
C ARG A 90 -10.49 -2.24 -13.42
N VAL A 91 -10.19 -1.12 -12.77
CA VAL A 91 -9.38 -0.04 -13.35
C VAL A 91 -7.99 -0.57 -13.73
N ARG A 92 -7.31 -1.26 -12.81
CA ARG A 92 -5.99 -1.85 -13.01
C ARG A 92 -5.97 -2.83 -14.19
N ARG A 93 -6.98 -3.69 -14.33
CA ARG A 93 -7.10 -4.63 -15.48
C ARG A 93 -7.27 -3.88 -16.80
N LYS A 94 -8.08 -2.81 -16.84
CA LYS A 94 -8.28 -1.97 -18.04
C LYS A 94 -6.98 -1.31 -18.47
N VAL A 95 -6.23 -0.72 -17.53
CA VAL A 95 -4.91 -0.11 -17.80
C VAL A 95 -3.94 -1.13 -18.37
N LYS A 96 -3.81 -2.30 -17.74
CA LYS A 96 -2.90 -3.37 -18.20
C LYS A 96 -3.26 -3.86 -19.62
N ARG A 97 -4.56 -4.02 -19.91
CA ARG A 97 -5.04 -4.40 -21.25
C ARG A 97 -4.67 -3.34 -22.29
N ASN A 98 -4.88 -2.07 -21.98
CA ASN A 98 -4.56 -0.97 -22.89
C ASN A 98 -3.05 -0.87 -23.16
N GLN A 99 -2.21 -1.06 -22.13
CA GLN A 99 -0.76 -1.10 -22.29
C GLN A 99 -0.31 -2.24 -23.20
N ARG A 100 -0.83 -3.45 -22.99
CA ARG A 100 -0.54 -4.61 -23.85
C ARG A 100 -0.94 -4.36 -25.31
N ASN A 101 -2.11 -3.76 -25.54
CA ASN A 101 -2.58 -3.45 -26.89
C ASN A 101 -1.73 -2.37 -27.59
N LYS A 102 -1.11 -1.46 -26.84
CA LYS A 102 -0.17 -0.46 -27.39
C LYS A 102 1.20 -1.06 -27.74
N GLN A 103 1.65 -2.07 -27.00
CA GLN A 103 2.94 -2.74 -27.25
C GLN A 103 2.88 -3.72 -28.44
N ASN A 104 1.70 -4.18 -28.80
CA ASN A 104 1.46 -5.10 -29.93
C ASN A 104 1.08 -4.36 -31.23
N LYS A 105 1.16 -3.04 -31.26
CA LYS A 105 0.99 -2.18 -32.43
C LYS A 105 2.32 -1.53 -32.75
#